data_AF-A0A9X9A446-F1
#
_entry.id   AF-A0A9X9A446-F1
#
_cell.length_a   1.000
_cell.length_b   1.000
_cell.length_c   1.000
_cell.angle_alpha   90.00
_cell.angle_beta   90.00
_cell.angle_gamma   90.00
#
_symmetry.space_group_name_H-M   'P 1'
#
loop_
_entity.id
_entity.type
_entity.pdbx_description
1 polymer ?
#
loop_
_entity_poly.entity_id
_entity_poly.type
_entity_poly.pdbx_seq_one_letter_code
_entity_poly.pdbx_strand_id
1 'polypeptide(L)'
;IGHSTFLIQTNGLNILTDPVWANKLKLVPRLTEPGLSIEALPKIDIVLISHGHYDHLDFSTLRQLNDDVLYLVPIGLKKLFTRKKFKHVEEYKWWESTIINEVS
;
A
#
# COMPACT_ATOMS: atom_id res chain seq x y z
N ILE A 1 -6.42 -3.54 7.26
CA ILE A 1 -7.15 -2.85 8.30
C ILE A 1 -8.43 -2.28 7.65
N GLY A 2 -9.40 -3.17 7.41
CA GLY A 2 -10.64 -2.94 6.64
C GLY A 2 -10.47 -3.09 5.11
N HIS A 3 -11.54 -3.47 4.40
CA HIS A 3 -11.54 -3.79 2.96
C HIS A 3 -10.46 -4.85 2.61
N SER A 4 -9.55 -4.54 1.69
CA SER A 4 -8.41 -5.38 1.29
C SER A 4 -7.09 -4.95 1.91
N THR A 5 -7.13 -4.01 2.85
CA THR A 5 -5.94 -3.63 3.60
C THR A 5 -5.61 -4.73 4.60
N PHE A 6 -4.33 -5.06 4.74
CA PHE A 6 -3.80 -5.93 5.80
C PHE A 6 -2.47 -5.36 6.27
N LEU A 7 -2.23 -5.37 7.59
CA LEU A 7 -0.90 -5.14 8.15
C LEU A 7 -0.32 -6.51 8.49
N ILE A 8 0.82 -6.83 7.89
CA ILE A 8 1.54 -8.08 8.07
C ILE A 8 2.89 -7.75 8.68
N GLN A 9 3.22 -8.40 9.79
CA GLN A 9 4.48 -8.18 10.49
C GLN A 9 5.26 -9.48 10.53
N THR A 10 6.41 -9.50 9.85
CA THR A 10 7.25 -10.70 9.75
C THR A 10 8.70 -10.30 9.48
N ASN A 11 9.67 -11.06 9.99
CA ASN A 11 11.11 -10.82 9.78
C ASN A 11 11.56 -9.36 10.04
N GLY A 12 10.93 -8.72 11.02
CA GLY A 12 11.20 -7.31 11.36
C GLY A 12 10.65 -6.27 10.37
N LEU A 13 9.90 -6.70 9.35
CA LEU A 13 9.22 -5.84 8.39
C LEU A 13 7.77 -5.59 8.78
N ASN A 14 7.30 -4.36 8.58
CA ASN A 14 5.89 -3.99 8.57
C ASN A 14 5.43 -3.81 7.11
N ILE A 15 4.61 -4.74 6.64
CA ILE A 15 4.11 -4.80 5.26
C ILE A 15 2.62 -4.43 5.26
N LEU A 16 2.23 -3.50 4.40
CA LEU A 16 0.85 -3.04 4.27
C LEU A 16 0.31 -3.35 2.87
N THR A 17 -0.82 -4.06 2.77
CA THR A 17 -1.47 -4.36 1.48
C THR A 17 -2.56 -3.34 1.18
N ASP A 18 -2.78 -2.98 -0.09
CA ASP A 18 -3.89 -2.17 -0.63
C ASP A 18 -4.47 -1.14 0.37
N PRO A 19 -3.66 -0.18 0.86
CA PRO A 19 -4.06 0.66 1.98
C PRO A 19 -5.10 1.70 1.58
N VAL A 20 -6.24 1.67 2.28
CA VAL A 20 -7.33 2.63 2.10
C VAL A 20 -7.90 3.05 3.46
N TRP A 21 -7.66 4.33 3.82
CA TRP A 21 -8.22 4.99 5.01
C TRP A 21 -9.30 6.02 4.67
N ALA A 22 -9.63 6.21 3.38
CA ALA A 22 -10.70 7.10 3.00
C ALA A 22 -12.05 6.68 3.62
N ASN A 23 -12.78 7.67 4.18
CA ASN A 23 -14.13 7.48 4.72
C ASN A 23 -15.18 7.23 3.61
N LYS A 24 -14.79 7.39 2.35
CA LYS A 24 -15.65 7.21 1.18
C LYS A 24 -14.83 6.78 -0.04
N LEU A 25 -15.29 5.74 -0.73
CA LEU A 25 -14.79 5.35 -2.05
C LEU A 25 -15.73 5.94 -3.11
N LYS A 26 -15.31 7.04 -3.74
CA LYS A 26 -16.15 7.84 -4.66
C LYS A 26 -17.48 8.27 -4.02
N LEU A 27 -18.59 7.62 -4.38
CA LEU A 27 -19.93 7.90 -3.89
C LEU A 27 -20.39 6.93 -2.79
N VAL A 28 -19.63 5.85 -2.53
CA VAL A 28 -19.97 4.83 -1.55
C VAL A 28 -19.30 5.14 -0.21
N PRO A 29 -20.07 5.44 0.86
CA PRO A 29 -19.52 5.65 2.19
C PRO A 29 -18.94 4.35 2.73
N ARG A 30 -17.87 4.48 3.52
CA ARG A 30 -17.33 3.37 4.30
C ARG A 30 -18.34 3.00 5.38
N LEU A 31 -18.68 1.72 5.49
CA LEU A 31 -19.69 1.23 6.46
C LEU A 31 -19.07 0.88 7.82
N THR A 32 -17.77 0.62 7.86
CA THR A 32 -17.04 0.22 9.07
C THR A 32 -15.75 1.01 9.20
N GLU A 33 -15.50 1.57 10.39
CA GLU A 33 -14.26 2.27 10.68
C GLU A 33 -13.03 1.36 10.46
N PRO A 34 -11.87 1.92 10.05
CA PRO A 34 -10.61 1.19 10.08
C PRO A 34 -10.33 0.63 11.48
N GLY A 35 -9.84 -0.60 11.56
CA GLY A 35 -9.48 -1.23 12.85
C GLY A 35 -8.33 -0.54 13.59
N LEU A 36 -7.56 0.31 12.91
CA LEU A 36 -6.54 1.21 13.46
C LEU A 36 -6.59 2.53 12.70
N SER A 37 -6.35 3.64 13.39
CA SER A 37 -6.07 4.90 12.71
C SER A 37 -4.74 4.82 11.96
N ILE A 38 -4.55 5.67 10.95
CA ILE A 38 -3.33 5.66 10.15
C ILE A 38 -2.11 6.10 10.98
N GLU A 39 -2.33 7.00 11.94
CA GLU A 39 -1.31 7.50 12.88
C GLU A 39 -0.90 6.44 13.91
N ALA A 40 -1.75 5.44 14.14
CA ALA A 40 -1.45 4.32 15.04
C ALA A 40 -0.66 3.19 14.34
N LEU A 41 -0.39 3.31 13.04
CA LEU A 41 0.41 2.32 12.32
C LEU A 41 1.88 2.38 12.79
N PRO A 42 2.56 1.22 12.86
CA PRO A 42 4.01 1.22 12.97
C PRO A 42 4.64 1.85 11.71
N LYS A 43 5.94 2.16 11.75
CA LYS A 43 6.68 2.55 10.55
C LYS A 43 6.52 1.46 9.49
N ILE A 44 6.01 1.82 8.31
CA ILE A 44 5.78 0.89 7.21
C ILE A 44 7.05 0.79 6.37
N ASP A 45 7.48 -0.43 6.10
CA ASP A 45 8.67 -0.69 5.28
C ASP A 45 8.25 -0.94 3.82
N ILE A 46 7.17 -1.70 3.62
CA ILE A 46 6.73 -2.14 2.30
C ILE A 46 5.22 -1.92 2.14
N VAL A 47 4.81 -1.39 0.99
CA VAL A 47 3.41 -1.38 0.54
C VAL A 47 3.25 -2.26 -0.69
N LEU A 48 2.33 -3.22 -0.62
CA LEU A 48 1.92 -4.08 -1.74
C LEU A 48 0.64 -3.53 -2.36
N ILE A 49 0.66 -3.27 -3.66
CA ILE A 49 -0.52 -2.87 -4.43
C ILE A 49 -0.91 -3.99 -5.37
N SER A 50 -2.13 -4.50 -5.24
CA SER A 50 -2.64 -5.60 -6.06
C SER A 50 -2.99 -5.14 -7.48
N HIS A 51 -3.58 -3.95 -7.64
CA HIS A 51 -3.97 -3.36 -8.93
C HIS A 51 -4.33 -1.87 -8.82
N GLY A 52 -4.48 -1.20 -9.96
CA GLY A 52 -4.62 0.27 -10.05
C GLY A 52 -6.04 0.82 -9.89
N HIS A 53 -7.01 0.05 -9.39
CA HIS A 53 -8.36 0.57 -9.15
C HIS A 53 -8.42 1.39 -7.86
N TYR A 54 -9.35 2.36 -7.84
CA TYR A 54 -9.45 3.38 -6.78
C TYR A 54 -9.81 2.82 -5.40
N ASP A 55 -10.41 1.64 -5.34
CA ASP A 55 -10.73 0.89 -4.13
C ASP A 55 -9.54 0.13 -3.54
N HIS A 56 -8.46 -0.03 -4.31
CA HIS A 56 -7.19 -0.66 -3.87
C HIS A 56 -5.99 0.30 -3.89
N LEU A 57 -6.12 1.45 -4.56
CA LEU A 57 -5.07 2.46 -4.70
C LEU A 57 -5.58 3.85 -4.32
N ASP A 58 -5.34 4.23 -3.05
CA ASP A 58 -5.62 5.56 -2.54
C ASP A 58 -4.33 6.35 -2.25
N PHE A 59 -3.94 7.20 -3.20
CA PHE A 59 -2.75 8.06 -3.05
C PHE A 59 -2.83 9.04 -1.87
N SER A 60 -4.02 9.37 -1.35
CA SER A 60 -4.14 10.22 -0.17
C SER A 60 -3.75 9.46 1.09
N THR A 61 -4.14 8.19 1.18
CA THR A 61 -3.67 7.26 2.22
C THR A 61 -2.16 7.06 2.11
N LEU A 62 -1.62 6.78 0.91
CA LEU A 62 -0.17 6.54 0.75
C LEU A 62 0.70 7.73 1.17
N ARG A 63 0.22 8.97 1.00
CA ARG A 63 0.95 10.19 1.39
C ARG A 63 1.05 10.42 2.89
N GLN A 64 0.24 9.72 3.68
CA GLN A 64 0.25 9.81 5.14
C GLN A 64 1.22 8.82 5.77
N LEU A 65 1.79 7.90 4.97
CA LEU A 65 2.83 6.97 5.42
C LEU A 65 4.19 7.68 5.51
N ASN A 66 5.17 7.00 6.12
CA ASN A 66 6.54 7.48 6.20
C ASN A 66 7.23 7.59 4.82
N ASP A 67 8.30 8.39 4.74
CA ASP A 67 8.97 8.72 3.48
C ASP A 67 9.71 7.56 2.81
N ASP A 68 10.24 6.61 3.60
CA ASP A 68 11.12 5.54 3.12
C ASP A 68 10.39 4.24 2.71
N VAL A 69 9.08 4.31 2.45
CA VAL A 69 8.29 3.12 2.06
C VAL A 69 8.68 2.64 0.66
N LEU A 70 8.95 1.35 0.52
CA LEU A 70 9.08 0.67 -0.77
C LEU A 70 7.70 0.22 -1.28
N TYR A 71 7.31 0.71 -2.46
CA TYR A 71 6.05 0.35 -3.12
C TYR A 71 6.30 -0.74 -4.16
N LEU A 72 5.74 -1.92 -3.95
CA LEU A 72 5.73 -3.01 -4.94
C LEU A 72 4.39 -2.97 -5.68
N VAL A 73 4.44 -2.73 -6.99
CA VAL A 73 3.24 -2.52 -7.81
C VAL A 73 3.22 -3.41 -9.05
N PRO A 74 2.05 -3.68 -9.66
CA PRO A 74 1.96 -4.44 -10.89
C PRO A 74 2.44 -3.62 -12.10
N ILE A 75 2.83 -4.33 -13.16
CA ILE A 75 3.27 -3.73 -14.42
C ILE A 75 2.30 -2.67 -14.98
N GLY A 76 2.85 -1.51 -15.35
CA GLY A 76 2.13 -0.34 -15.84
C GLY A 76 1.84 0.74 -14.80
N LEU A 77 1.95 0.46 -13.49
CA LEU A 77 1.65 1.43 -12.43
C LEU A 77 2.83 2.31 -12.01
N LYS A 78 4.08 1.89 -12.25
CA LYS A 78 5.26 2.65 -11.82
C LYS A 78 5.27 4.07 -12.36
N LYS A 79 4.91 4.25 -13.63
CA LYS A 79 4.81 5.57 -14.27
C LYS A 79 3.81 6.48 -13.54
N LEU A 80 2.70 5.94 -13.06
CA LEU A 80 1.69 6.69 -12.31
C LEU A 80 2.24 7.12 -10.95
N PHE A 81 2.91 6.22 -10.22
CA PHE A 81 3.53 6.50 -8.92
C PHE A 81 4.63 7.55 -9.03
N THR A 82 5.53 7.41 -10.01
CA THR A 82 6.59 8.39 -10.27
C THR A 82 6.02 9.76 -10.61
N ARG A 83 4.97 9.84 -11.45
CA ARG A 83 4.27 11.10 -11.74
C ARG A 83 3.64 11.73 -10.49
N LYS A 84 3.24 10.91 -9.52
CA LYS A 84 2.72 11.34 -8.21
C LYS A 84 3.83 11.64 -7.19
N LYS A 85 5.11 11.56 -7.59
CA LYS A 85 6.33 11.86 -6.80
C LYS A 85 6.69 10.82 -5.73
N PHE A 86 6.23 9.57 -5.87
CA PHE A 86 6.74 8.47 -5.04
C PHE A 86 8.11 8.03 -5.55
N LYS A 87 9.06 7.83 -4.62
CA LYS A 87 10.48 7.64 -4.93
C LYS A 87 10.89 6.17 -5.05
N HIS A 88 10.49 5.34 -4.09
CA HIS A 88 10.90 3.95 -3.98
C HIS A 88 9.80 3.04 -4.55
N VAL A 89 9.81 2.83 -5.86
CA VAL A 89 8.75 2.10 -6.55
C VAL A 89 9.35 1.04 -7.46
N GLU A 90 8.98 -0.21 -7.21
CA GLU A 90 9.36 -1.36 -8.00
C GLU A 90 8.13 -1.99 -8.63
N GLU A 91 8.31 -2.53 -9.84
CA GLU A 91 7.24 -2.98 -10.69
C GLU A 91 7.47 -4.41 -11.11
N TYR A 92 6.42 -5.22 -11.01
CA TYR A 92 6.50 -6.67 -11.18
C TYR A 92 5.44 -7.18 -12.14
N LYS A 93 5.82 -8.18 -12.94
CA LYS A 93 4.90 -9.03 -13.70
C LYS A 93 4.44 -10.20 -12.84
N TRP A 94 3.39 -10.87 -13.32
CA TRP A 94 2.98 -12.17 -12.78
C TRP A 94 4.18 -13.11 -12.73
N TRP A 95 4.30 -13.83 -11.62
CA TRP A 95 5.34 -14.84 -11.35
C TRP A 95 6.76 -14.30 -11.15
N GLU A 96 6.96 -12.99 -11.18
CA GLU A 96 8.19 -12.38 -10.67
C GLU A 96 8.14 -12.33 -9.14
N SER A 97 9.30 -12.42 -8.50
CA SER A 97 9.46 -12.38 -7.05
C SER A 97 10.68 -11.54 -6.68
N THR A 98 10.72 -11.10 -5.42
CA THR A 98 11.86 -10.40 -4.83
C THR A 98 12.03 -10.88 -3.40
N ILE A 99 13.24 -10.78 -2.86
CA ILE A 99 13.51 -11.20 -1.47
C ILE A 99 13.94 -9.96 -0.68
N ILE A 100 13.21 -9.67 0.39
CA ILE A 100 13.48 -8.55 1.30
C ILE A 100 13.50 -9.10 2.73
N ASN A 101 14.63 -8.95 3.43
CA ASN A 101 14.85 -9.51 4.77
C ASN A 101 14.39 -10.98 4.90
N GLU A 102 14.79 -11.82 3.94
CA GLU A 102 14.45 -13.25 3.89
C GLU A 102 12.96 -13.57 3.65
N VAL A 103 12.14 -12.54 3.38
CA VAL A 103 10.74 -12.69 2.94
C VAL A 103 10.71 -12.67 1.41
N SER A 104 10.12 -13.70 0.80
CA SER A 104 9.95 -13.85 -0.66
C SER A 104 8.58 -13.44 -1.16
#